data_AF-A0ABD3C850-F1
#
_entry.id   AF-A0ABD3C850-F1
#
_cell.length_a   1.000
_cell.length_b   1.000
_cell.length_c   1.000
_cell.angle_alpha   90.00
_cell.angle_beta   90.00
_cell.angle_gamma   90.00
#
_symmetry.space_group_name_H-M   'P 1'
#
loop_
_entity.id
_entity.type
_entity.pdbx_description
1 polymer ?
#
loop_
_entity_poly.entity_id
_entity_poly.type
_entity_poly.pdbx_seq_one_letter_code
_entity_poly.pdbx_strand_id
1 'polypeptide(L)' 'MKISSVVPIIFVIILTVSSAVDAHPVWIPEHRCRQKFHSDKCDSKRCMQKCLEKRQGHGICSGSYCICTYFCYQPPN' A
#
# COMPACT_ATOMS: atom_id res chain seq x y z
N MET A 1 0.50 -43.25 41.08
CA MET A 1 0.53 -42.75 39.68
C MET A 1 1.95 -42.31 39.35
N LYS A 2 2.63 -43.01 38.43
CA LYS A 2 3.94 -42.60 37.89
C LYS A 2 3.66 -42.02 36.50
N ILE A 3 3.72 -40.71 36.37
CA ILE A 3 3.63 -40.04 35.06
C ILE A 3 4.85 -40.51 34.28
N SER A 4 4.62 -41.23 33.19
CA SER A 4 5.69 -41.79 32.36
C SER A 4 6.51 -40.63 31.80
N SER A 5 7.81 -40.60 32.08
CA SER A 5 8.75 -39.50 31.80
C SER A 5 8.81 -39.07 30.31
N VAL A 6 8.28 -39.91 29.42
CA VAL A 6 8.16 -39.66 27.97
C VAL A 6 7.05 -38.68 27.60
N VAL A 7 5.99 -38.54 28.40
CA VAL A 7 4.87 -37.63 28.13
C VAL A 7 5.29 -36.16 28.05
N PRO A 8 6.07 -35.60 28.99
CA PRO A 8 6.52 -34.20 28.89
C PRO A 8 7.50 -33.99 27.72
N ILE A 9 8.29 -35.00 27.36
CA ILE A 9 9.27 -34.92 26.26
C ILE A 9 8.54 -34.81 24.92
N ILE A 10 7.50 -35.62 24.70
CA ILE A 10 6.67 -35.57 23.49
C ILE A 10 5.96 -34.21 23.39
N PHE A 11 5.50 -33.67 24.51
CA PHE A 11 4.85 -32.35 24.55
C PHE A 11 5.81 -31.22 24.16
N VAL A 12 7.08 -31.28 24.58
CA VAL A 12 8.11 -30.30 24.21
C VAL A 12 8.45 -30.36 22.72
N ILE A 13 8.46 -31.55 22.11
CA ILE A 13 8.73 -31.72 20.67
C ILE A 13 7.61 -31.10 19.81
N ILE A 14 6.36 -31.17 20.27
CA ILE A 14 5.21 -30.62 19.52
C ILE A 14 5.22 -29.08 19.51
N LEU A 15 5.81 -28.43 20.51
CA LEU A 15 5.80 -26.96 20.63
C LEU A 15 6.88 -26.24 19.80
N THR A 16 7.88 -26.95 19.28
CA THR A 16 9.01 -26.32 18.54
C THR A 16 8.73 -26.10 17.05
N VAL A 17 7.64 -26.63 16.49
CA VAL A 17 7.16 -26.28 15.14
C VAL A 17 6.37 -24.97 15.18
N SER A 18 7.03 -23.89 15.62
CA SER A 18 6.48 -22.54 15.45
C SER A 18 6.85 -22.06 14.05
N SER A 19 5.80 -21.79 13.27
CA SER A 19 5.79 -21.48 11.85
C SER A 19 6.75 -20.35 11.49
N ALA A 20 7.72 -20.64 10.63
CA ALA A 20 8.35 -19.61 9.81
C ALA A 20 7.28 -19.10 8.84
N VAL A 21 6.47 -18.13 9.27
CA VAL A 21 5.66 -17.32 8.36
C VAL A 21 6.64 -16.46 7.60
N ASP A 22 7.00 -16.96 6.43
CA ASP A 22 7.76 -16.27 5.41
C ASP A 22 6.96 -15.02 5.01
N ALA A 23 7.20 -13.90 5.70
CA ALA A 23 6.59 -12.61 5.45
C ALA A 23 7.14 -12.06 4.14
N HIS A 24 6.74 -12.68 3.04
CA HIS A 24 6.94 -12.13 1.72
C HIS A 24 6.27 -10.76 1.72
N PRO A 25 6.98 -9.67 1.41
CA PRO A 25 6.32 -8.39 1.22
C PRO A 25 5.27 -8.60 0.12
N VAL A 26 3.99 -8.52 0.50
CA VAL A 26 2.89 -8.54 -0.45
C VAL A 26 3.14 -7.38 -1.39
N TRP A 27 3.51 -7.69 -2.63
CA TRP A 27 3.66 -6.70 -3.68
C TRP A 27 2.26 -6.16 -3.98
N ILE A 28 1.96 -4.98 -3.43
CA ILE A 28 0.72 -4.27 -3.75
C ILE A 28 0.93 -3.72 -5.16
N PRO A 29 0.13 -4.14 -6.15
CA PRO A 29 0.28 -3.66 -7.52
C PRO A 29 0.18 -2.13 -7.51
N GLU A 30 1.09 -1.46 -8.21
CA GLU A 30 1.06 0.00 -8.28
C GLU A 30 -0.27 0.44 -8.91
N HIS A 31 -1.07 1.21 -8.18
CA HIS A 31 -2.36 1.69 -8.65
C HIS A 31 -2.22 3.10 -9.20
N ARG A 32 -3.00 3.46 -10.23
CA ARG A 32 -3.19 4.85 -10.60
C ARG A 32 -4.33 5.46 -9.80
N CYS A 33 -4.01 6.45 -8.98
CA CYS A 33 -4.97 7.31 -8.32
C CYS A 33 -5.27 8.55 -9.17
N ARG A 34 -6.47 9.10 -8.98
CA ARG A 34 -6.92 10.34 -9.61
C ARG A 34 -7.44 11.30 -8.55
N GLN A 35 -6.92 12.52 -8.54
CA GLN A 35 -7.34 13.59 -7.63
C GLN A 35 -7.77 14.82 -8.42
N LYS A 36 -8.86 15.46 -8.00
CA LYS A 36 -9.40 16.66 -8.65
C LYS A 36 -9.32 17.85 -7.70
N PHE A 37 -8.83 18.97 -8.20
CA PHE A 37 -8.76 20.23 -7.49
C PHE A 37 -9.54 21.29 -8.26
N HIS A 38 -10.47 21.98 -7.60
CA HIS A 38 -11.09 23.15 -8.19
C HIS A 38 -10.07 24.31 -8.25
N SER A 39 -10.07 25.02 -9.37
CA SER A 39 -9.22 26.19 -9.63
C SER A 39 -9.95 27.09 -10.62
N ASP A 40 -10.42 28.24 -10.16
CA ASP A 40 -11.24 29.19 -10.96
C ASP A 40 -10.64 29.48 -12.33
N LYS A 41 -9.31 29.55 -12.38
CA LYS A 41 -8.52 29.53 -13.61
C LYS A 41 -7.53 28.38 -13.52
N CYS A 42 -7.77 27.31 -14.27
CA CYS A 42 -6.81 26.20 -14.30
C CYS A 42 -5.59 26.60 -15.14
N ASP A 43 -4.46 26.79 -14.48
CA ASP A 43 -3.18 27.00 -15.14
C ASP A 43 -2.47 25.64 -15.31
N SER A 44 -2.22 25.23 -16.55
CA SER A 44 -1.65 23.91 -16.85
C SER A 44 -0.24 23.72 -16.26
N LYS A 45 0.59 24.78 -16.20
CA LYS A 45 1.95 24.68 -15.64
C LYS A 45 1.88 24.48 -14.14
N ARG A 46 1.07 25.27 -13.44
CA ARG A 46 0.83 25.15 -11.99
C ARG A 46 0.16 23.84 -11.65
N CYS A 47 -0.81 23.39 -12.45
CA CYS A 47 -1.46 22.09 -12.29
C CYS A 47 -0.43 20.95 -12.39
N MET A 48 0.39 20.95 -13.43
CA MET A 48 1.47 19.98 -13.60
C MET A 48 2.43 20.01 -12.41
N GLN A 49 2.94 21.18 -12.03
CA GLN A 49 3.87 21.32 -10.90
C GLN A 49 3.30 20.75 -9.59
N LYS A 50 2.04 21.04 -9.27
CA LYS A 50 1.38 20.45 -8.10
C LYS A 50 1.29 18.92 -8.19
N CYS A 51 1.00 18.37 -9.38
CA CYS A 51 0.90 16.93 -9.53
C CYS A 51 2.27 16.24 -9.47
N LEU A 52 3.36 16.90 -9.85
CA LEU A 52 4.72 16.34 -9.79
C LEU A 52 5.21 16.09 -8.35
N GLU A 53 4.58 16.71 -7.34
CA GLU A 53 4.82 16.37 -5.93
C GLU A 53 4.36 14.95 -5.58
N LYS A 54 3.52 14.34 -6.42
CA LYS A 54 3.09 12.93 -6.30
C LYS A 54 4.00 12.01 -7.12
N ARG A 55 4.09 10.75 -6.69
CA ARG A 55 4.91 9.71 -7.36
C ARG A 55 4.48 9.52 -8.82
N GLN A 56 5.37 9.90 -9.74
CA GLN A 56 5.12 9.99 -11.19
C GLN A 56 3.80 10.68 -11.53
N GLY A 57 3.46 11.74 -10.79
CA GLY A 57 2.21 12.45 -11.00
C GLY A 57 2.19 13.29 -12.27
N HIS A 58 1.03 13.34 -12.91
CA HIS A 58 0.78 14.09 -14.14
C HIS A 58 -0.51 14.88 -14.00
N GLY A 59 -0.47 16.17 -14.35
CA GLY A 59 -1.60 17.09 -14.22
C GLY A 59 -2.18 17.54 -15.55
N ILE A 60 -3.50 17.48 -15.68
CA ILE A 60 -4.24 18.04 -16.82
C ILE A 60 -5.33 19.00 -16.34
N CYS A 61 -5.51 20.10 -17.08
CA CYS A 61 -6.63 21.01 -16.87
C CYS A 61 -7.87 20.52 -17.62
N SER A 62 -9.02 20.56 -16.96
CA SER A 62 -10.34 20.30 -17.54
C SER A 62 -11.32 21.33 -17.01
N GLY A 63 -11.59 22.38 -17.81
CA GLY A 63 -12.35 23.55 -17.35
C GLY A 63 -11.69 24.24 -16.17
N SER A 64 -12.46 24.47 -15.09
CA SER A 64 -11.99 25.02 -13.81
C SER A 64 -11.41 23.95 -12.86
N TYR A 65 -11.00 22.79 -13.37
CA TYR A 65 -10.43 21.72 -12.55
C TYR A 65 -9.03 21.34 -13.01
N CYS A 66 -8.13 21.17 -12.05
CA CYS A 66 -6.88 20.47 -12.22
C CYS A 66 -7.06 18.99 -11.82
N ILE A 67 -6.76 18.07 -12.73
CA ILE A 67 -6.87 16.64 -12.54
C ILE A 67 -5.47 16.06 -12.47
N CYS A 68 -5.06 15.58 -11.30
CA CYS A 68 -3.82 14.83 -11.13
C CYS A 68 -4.07 13.33 -11.27
N THR A 69 -3.23 12.66 -12.05
CA THR A 69 -3.12 11.20 -12.10
C THR A 69 -1.74 10.80 -11.60
N TYR A 70 -1.63 9.91 -10.62
CA TYR A 70 -0.35 9.54 -9.99
C TYR A 70 -0.37 8.10 -9.48
N PHE A 71 0.79 7.51 -9.21
CA PHE A 71 0.87 6.18 -8.60
C PHE A 71 0.66 6.24 -7.08
N CYS A 72 -0.18 5.35 -6.57
CA CYS A 72 -0.53 5.26 -5.15
C CYS A 72 -0.47 3.79 -4.69
N TYR A 73 -0.07 3.61 -3.43
CA TYR A 73 0.04 2.29 -2.80
C TYR A 73 -1.28 1.79 -2.21
N GLN A 74 -2.29 2.65 -2.09
CA GLN A 74 -3.59 2.28 -1.54
C GLN A 74 -4.64 2.32 -2.64
N PRO A 75 -5.45 1.27 -2.80
CA PRO A 75 -6.63 1.34 -3.64
C PRO A 75 -7.57 2.44 -3.10
N PRO A 76 -8.25 3.20 -3.96
CA PRO A 76 -9.22 4.19 -3.51
C PRO A 76 -10.32 3.48 -2.71
N ASN A 77 -10.54 3.94 -1.48
CA ASN A 77 -11.61 3.48 -0.59
C ASN A 77 -12.96 4.11 -0.96
#